data_AF-A0A2U1KD37-F1
#
_entry.id   AF-A0A2U1KD37-F1
#
_cell.length_a   1.000
_cell.length_b   1.000
_cell.length_c   1.000
_cell.angle_alpha   90.00
_cell.angle_beta   90.00
_cell.angle_gamma   90.00
#
_symmetry.space_group_name_H-M   'P 1'
#
loop_
_entity.id
_entity.type
_entity.pdbx_description
1 polymer ?
#
loop_
_entity_poly.entity_id
_entity_poly.type
_entity_poly.pdbx_seq_one_letter_code
_entity_poly.pdbx_strand_id
1 'polypeptide(L)'
;MIRNINCNIKGISNDAKHCFSDDVLPDGFSLKKGDMVCNMPYAMGRMTFIWGDDELEFKPERWLDNNGCFHQASPFKFTDFQAGPRTCLGRDFAYRQMKILASIVLGCFMFKLSDEKNVPRYRMSINLHINGKLQVNVFNRLALHNPQT
;
A
#
# COMPACT_ATOMS: atom_id res chain seq x y z
N MET A 1 19.64 1.47 -12.17
CA MET A 1 19.30 0.46 -11.13
C MET A 1 20.35 0.61 -10.04
N ILE A 2 20.00 1.15 -8.88
CA ILE A 2 20.96 1.56 -7.85
C ILE A 2 21.58 0.30 -7.22
N ARG A 3 22.92 0.15 -7.28
CA ARG A 3 23.62 -1.11 -6.96
C ARG A 3 24.18 -1.13 -5.53
N ASN A 4 24.44 0.03 -4.92
CA ASN A 4 25.28 0.12 -3.72
C ASN A 4 24.56 0.73 -2.50
N ILE A 5 23.32 0.34 -2.25
CA ILE A 5 22.53 0.85 -1.12
C ILE A 5 22.21 -0.29 -0.12
N ASN A 6 22.66 -0.13 1.12
CA ASN A 6 22.39 -1.02 2.25
C ASN A 6 21.14 -0.59 3.02
N CYS A 7 20.26 -1.54 3.35
CA CYS A 7 18.99 -1.27 4.02
C CYS A 7 19.14 -1.34 5.54
N ASN A 8 18.75 -0.26 6.24
CA ASN A 8 18.49 -0.28 7.67
C ASN A 8 16.97 -0.23 7.84
N ILE A 9 16.35 -1.33 8.28
CA ILE A 9 14.89 -1.46 8.32
C ILE A 9 14.30 -0.35 9.20
N LYS A 10 13.64 0.62 8.55
CA LYS A 10 12.72 1.58 9.16
C LYS A 10 11.37 1.43 8.44
N GLY A 11 10.29 1.80 9.13
CA GLY A 11 8.91 1.44 8.81
C GLY A 11 8.44 1.61 7.36
N ILE A 12 7.36 0.93 6.96
CA ILE A 12 6.81 0.97 5.58
C ILE A 12 6.50 2.41 5.12
N SER A 13 6.16 3.30 6.04
CA SER A 13 5.93 4.72 5.73
C SER A 13 7.19 5.42 5.18
N ASN A 14 8.38 5.04 5.67
CA ASN A 14 9.70 5.58 5.32
C ASN A 14 10.77 4.46 5.33
N ASP A 15 11.12 3.96 4.14
CA ASP A 15 12.15 2.94 3.95
C ASP A 15 13.50 3.61 3.69
N ALA A 16 14.28 3.79 4.76
CA ALA A 16 15.58 4.46 4.73
C ALA A 16 16.71 3.47 4.43
N LYS A 17 17.62 3.87 3.55
CA LYS A 17 18.78 3.08 3.17
C LYS A 17 20.03 3.95 3.13
N HIS A 18 21.20 3.35 3.29
CA HIS A 18 22.48 4.05 3.30
C HIS A 18 23.37 3.62 2.12
N CYS A 19 24.02 4.57 1.47
CA CYS A 19 24.98 4.31 0.43
C CYS A 19 26.23 3.61 0.99
N PHE A 20 26.52 2.41 0.49
CA PHE A 20 27.69 1.62 0.87
C PHE A 20 28.99 2.19 0.28
N SER A 21 28.89 2.77 -0.92
CA SER A 21 29.94 3.48 -1.64
C SER A 21 29.35 4.69 -2.33
N ASP A 22 30.21 5.55 -2.87
CA ASP A 22 29.78 6.60 -3.81
C ASP A 22 29.01 5.95 -4.98
N ASP A 23 27.95 6.63 -5.45
CA ASP A 23 27.08 6.17 -6.55
C ASP A 23 26.47 7.39 -7.26
N VAL A 24 25.86 7.18 -8.42
CA VAL A 24 25.16 8.23 -9.17
C VAL A 24 23.74 7.77 -9.49
N LEU A 25 22.76 8.56 -9.09
CA LEU A 25 21.35 8.30 -9.35
C LEU A 25 21.02 8.46 -10.85
N PRO A 26 19.90 7.88 -11.33
CA PRO A 26 19.52 7.97 -12.74
C PRO A 26 19.33 9.39 -13.29
N ASP A 27 19.12 10.37 -12.43
CA ASP A 27 19.00 11.79 -12.75
C ASP A 27 20.36 12.53 -12.78
N GLY A 28 21.47 11.81 -12.51
CA GLY A 28 22.82 12.35 -12.44
C GLY A 28 23.22 12.85 -11.04
N PHE A 29 22.34 12.75 -10.03
CA PHE A 29 22.68 13.18 -8.68
C PHE A 29 23.74 12.27 -8.06
N SER A 30 24.84 12.85 -7.59
CA SER A 30 25.95 12.12 -6.98
C SER A 30 25.71 11.87 -5.50
N LEU A 31 25.76 10.62 -5.08
CA LEU A 31 25.66 10.17 -3.70
C LEU A 31 27.05 9.80 -3.17
N LYS A 32 27.31 10.14 -1.91
CA LYS A 32 28.52 9.76 -1.18
C LYS A 32 28.26 8.56 -0.30
N LYS A 33 29.32 7.78 -0.05
CA LYS A 33 29.29 6.74 0.96
C LYS A 33 28.77 7.29 2.29
N GLY A 34 27.76 6.63 2.85
CA GLY A 34 27.11 7.02 4.10
C GLY A 34 25.80 7.81 3.92
N ASP A 35 25.59 8.43 2.75
CA ASP A 35 24.37 9.18 2.46
C ASP A 35 23.12 8.33 2.66
N MET A 36 22.07 8.94 3.22
CA MET A 36 20.79 8.29 3.43
C MET A 36 19.86 8.60 2.26
N VAL A 37 19.34 7.54 1.63
CA VAL A 37 18.29 7.60 0.61
C VAL A 37 17.03 6.97 1.18
N CYS A 38 15.95 7.74 1.24
CA CYS A 38 14.67 7.29 1.75
C CYS A 38 13.67 7.10 0.62
N ASN A 39 13.10 5.91 0.53
CA ASN A 39 11.85 5.71 -0.19
C ASN A 39 10.69 6.05 0.76
N MET A 40 9.69 6.79 0.28
CA MET A 40 8.51 7.18 1.05
C MET A 40 7.24 6.67 0.36
N PRO A 41 6.88 5.37 0.53
CA PRO A 41 5.71 4.78 -0.12
C PRO A 41 4.42 5.56 0.10
N TYR A 42 4.23 6.13 1.30
CA TYR A 42 3.06 6.95 1.61
C TYR A 42 2.94 8.18 0.71
N ALA A 43 4.05 8.89 0.47
CA ALA A 43 4.10 10.07 -0.37
C ALA A 43 4.02 9.68 -1.86
N MET A 44 4.80 8.68 -2.28
CA MET A 44 4.78 8.19 -3.66
C MET A 44 3.41 7.68 -4.09
N GLY A 45 2.63 7.07 -3.18
CA GLY A 45 1.25 6.65 -3.41
C GLY A 45 0.26 7.80 -3.68
N ARG A 46 0.68 9.06 -3.49
CA ARG A 46 -0.13 10.29 -3.63
C ARG A 46 0.54 11.35 -4.48
N MET A 47 1.54 10.98 -5.29
CA MET A 47 2.19 11.90 -6.21
C MET A 47 1.48 11.88 -7.56
N THR A 48 0.98 13.04 -8.00
CA THR A 48 0.36 13.23 -9.32
C THR A 48 1.29 12.78 -10.45
N PHE A 49 2.60 13.04 -10.33
CA PHE A 49 3.60 12.59 -11.31
C PHE A 49 3.62 11.06 -11.52
N ILE A 50 3.28 10.28 -10.49
CA ILE A 50 3.30 8.81 -10.54
C ILE A 50 1.92 8.26 -10.95
N TRP A 51 0.85 8.86 -10.43
CA TRP A 51 -0.50 8.29 -10.51
C TRP A 51 -1.45 9.01 -11.45
N GLY A 52 -1.12 10.22 -11.91
CA GLY A 52 -2.03 11.11 -12.64
C GLY A 52 -2.89 11.93 -11.68
N ASP A 53 -3.92 12.59 -12.24
CA ASP A 53 -4.80 13.51 -11.51
C ASP A 53 -5.81 12.82 -10.58
N ASP A 54 -5.87 11.47 -10.61
CA ASP A 54 -6.71 10.65 -9.74
C ASP A 54 -5.92 10.01 -8.59
N GLU A 55 -4.77 10.58 -8.21
CA GLU A 55 -3.85 10.05 -7.20
C GLU A 55 -4.46 9.95 -5.80
N LEU A 56 -5.45 10.80 -5.51
CA LEU A 56 -6.16 10.80 -4.23
C LEU A 56 -7.46 9.99 -4.25
N GLU A 57 -7.88 9.49 -5.42
CA GLU A 57 -9.09 8.70 -5.56
C GLU A 57 -8.86 7.22 -5.25
N PHE A 58 -9.83 6.61 -4.56
CA PHE A 58 -9.85 5.15 -4.40
C PHE A 58 -10.44 4.51 -5.66
N LYS A 59 -9.56 4.06 -6.57
CA LYS A 59 -9.93 3.51 -7.89
C LYS A 59 -9.39 2.10 -8.10
N PRO A 60 -10.10 1.04 -7.65
CA PRO A 60 -9.70 -0.35 -7.83
C PRO A 60 -9.49 -0.75 -9.30
N GLU A 61 -10.21 -0.12 -10.21
CA GLU A 61 -10.18 -0.39 -11.65
C GLU A 61 -8.81 -0.06 -12.27
N ARG A 62 -8.00 0.78 -11.61
CA ARG A 62 -6.62 1.08 -12.04
C ARG A 62 -5.74 -0.18 -12.13
N TRP A 63 -6.11 -1.24 -11.41
CA TRP A 63 -5.38 -2.50 -11.37
C TRP A 63 -5.91 -3.53 -12.37
N LEU A 64 -6.81 -3.14 -13.26
CA LEU A 64 -7.41 -4.01 -14.27
C LEU A 64 -6.99 -3.56 -15.67
N ASP A 65 -6.79 -4.51 -16.58
CA ASP A 65 -6.65 -4.23 -18.01
C ASP A 65 -8.02 -4.06 -18.69
N ASN A 66 -8.01 -3.81 -20.00
CA ASN A 66 -9.23 -3.62 -20.80
C ASN A 66 -10.17 -4.85 -20.80
N ASN A 67 -9.68 -6.02 -20.44
CA ASN A 67 -10.46 -7.26 -20.34
C ASN A 67 -10.97 -7.51 -18.91
N GLY A 68 -10.70 -6.60 -17.97
CA GLY A 68 -11.01 -6.77 -16.55
C GLY A 68 -10.08 -7.74 -15.83
N CYS A 69 -8.95 -8.11 -16.44
CA CYS A 69 -7.96 -8.98 -15.81
C CYS A 69 -6.98 -8.16 -14.96
N PHE A 70 -6.52 -8.74 -13.85
CA PHE A 70 -5.56 -8.07 -12.97
C PHE A 70 -4.26 -7.75 -13.70
N HIS A 71 -3.90 -6.47 -13.74
CA HIS A 71 -2.66 -5.96 -14.27
C HIS A 71 -1.79 -5.44 -13.13
N GLN A 72 -0.66 -6.11 -12.87
CA GLN A 72 0.23 -5.75 -11.79
C GLN A 72 1.08 -4.52 -12.15
N ALA A 73 1.01 -3.46 -11.35
CA ALA A 73 1.94 -2.34 -11.52
C ALA A 73 3.39 -2.73 -11.17
N SER A 74 4.33 -1.95 -11.71
CA SER A 74 5.74 -2.07 -11.37
C SER A 74 5.95 -1.95 -9.85
N PRO A 75 6.75 -2.83 -9.22
CA PRO A 75 7.10 -2.72 -7.80
C PRO A 75 7.83 -1.42 -7.45
N PHE A 76 8.43 -0.74 -8.43
CA PHE A 76 9.08 0.57 -8.26
C PHE A 76 8.08 1.74 -8.34
N LYS A 77 6.88 1.51 -8.88
CA LYS A 77 5.75 2.45 -8.88
C LYS A 77 4.88 2.25 -7.63
N PHE A 78 4.64 1.00 -7.25
CA PHE A 78 3.86 0.61 -6.09
C PHE A 78 4.71 -0.21 -5.11
N THR A 79 5.32 0.47 -4.14
CA THR A 79 6.44 -0.04 -3.33
C THR A 79 6.04 -0.66 -1.98
N ASP A 80 4.78 -1.05 -1.79
CA ASP A 80 4.26 -1.56 -0.50
C ASP A 80 5.03 -2.76 0.05
N PHE A 81 5.56 -3.61 -0.83
CA PHE A 81 6.38 -4.77 -0.49
C PHE A 81 7.86 -4.58 -0.87
N GLN A 82 8.30 -3.34 -1.02
CA GLN A 82 9.60 -2.95 -1.58
C GLN A 82 9.83 -3.51 -3.00
N ALA A 83 10.99 -3.18 -3.57
CA ALA A 83 11.41 -3.65 -4.89
C ALA A 83 12.87 -4.11 -4.88
N GLY A 84 13.24 -4.88 -5.91
CA GLY A 84 14.61 -5.36 -6.09
C GLY A 84 14.98 -6.53 -5.16
N PRO A 85 16.29 -6.79 -4.95
CA PRO A 85 16.77 -7.97 -4.22
C PRO A 85 16.31 -8.06 -2.75
N ARG A 86 15.80 -6.97 -2.19
CA ARG A 86 15.29 -6.88 -0.81
C ARG A 86 13.76 -6.75 -0.76
N THR A 87 13.06 -7.14 -1.82
CA THR A 87 11.60 -7.29 -1.80
C THR A 87 11.16 -8.18 -0.61
N CYS A 88 10.03 -7.83 -0.01
CA CYS A 88 9.45 -8.59 1.08
C CYS A 88 9.16 -10.03 0.63
N LEU A 89 9.80 -10.99 1.29
CA LEU A 89 9.60 -12.43 1.06
C LEU A 89 8.17 -12.87 1.35
N GLY A 90 7.46 -12.16 2.23
CA GLY A 90 6.08 -12.45 2.61
C GLY A 90 5.02 -11.89 1.67
N ARG A 91 5.39 -11.23 0.56
CA ARG A 91 4.46 -10.54 -0.34
C ARG A 91 3.31 -11.43 -0.83
N ASP A 92 3.63 -12.57 -1.42
CA ASP A 92 2.62 -13.43 -2.05
C ASP A 92 1.75 -14.13 -1.00
N PHE A 93 2.35 -14.47 0.15
CA PHE A 93 1.64 -15.00 1.29
C PHE A 93 0.63 -13.98 1.85
N ALA A 94 1.05 -12.74 2.06
CA ALA A 94 0.18 -11.66 2.51
C ALA A 94 -0.98 -11.42 1.54
N TYR A 95 -0.71 -11.35 0.23
CA TYR A 95 -1.77 -11.20 -0.78
C TYR A 95 -2.76 -12.36 -0.75
N ARG A 96 -2.29 -13.60 -0.60
CA ARG A 96 -3.17 -14.77 -0.50
C ARG A 96 -4.06 -14.69 0.75
N GLN A 97 -3.49 -14.36 1.90
CA GLN A 97 -4.26 -14.21 3.14
C GLN A 97 -5.29 -13.10 3.06
N MET A 98 -4.91 -11.93 2.53
CA MET A 98 -5.83 -10.79 2.35
C MET A 98 -7.01 -11.15 1.45
N LYS A 99 -6.76 -11.84 0.32
CA LYS A 99 -7.81 -12.28 -0.60
C LYS A 99 -8.78 -13.26 0.05
N ILE A 100 -8.27 -14.26 0.77
CA ILE A 100 -9.10 -15.24 1.48
C ILE A 100 -9.94 -14.53 2.53
N LEU A 101 -9.33 -13.70 3.38
CA LEU A 101 -10.06 -12.97 4.42
C LEU A 101 -11.13 -12.05 3.81
N ALA A 102 -10.78 -11.27 2.78
CA ALA A 102 -11.72 -10.39 2.11
C ALA A 102 -12.90 -11.17 1.48
N SER A 103 -12.65 -12.31 0.85
CA SER A 103 -13.71 -13.14 0.27
C SER A 103 -14.71 -13.65 1.31
N ILE A 104 -14.23 -14.05 2.48
CA ILE A 104 -15.09 -14.54 3.58
C ILE A 104 -15.87 -13.37 4.18
N VAL A 105 -15.16 -12.29 4.51
CA VAL A 105 -15.73 -11.13 5.22
C VAL A 105 -16.76 -10.41 4.36
N LEU A 106 -16.46 -10.15 3.08
CA LEU A 106 -17.38 -9.47 2.16
C LEU A 106 -18.51 -10.41 1.66
N GLY A 107 -18.25 -11.72 1.64
CA GLY A 107 -19.23 -12.73 1.30
C GLY A 107 -20.29 -12.92 2.38
N CYS A 108 -19.89 -12.89 3.66
CA CYS A 108 -20.81 -13.12 4.78
C CYS A 108 -21.41 -11.83 5.37
N PHE A 109 -20.74 -10.68 5.21
CA PHE A 109 -21.13 -9.45 5.91
C PHE A 109 -21.20 -8.23 4.99
N MET A 110 -22.04 -7.26 5.40
CA MET A 110 -22.07 -5.91 4.87
C MET A 110 -21.60 -4.93 5.94
N PHE A 111 -20.82 -3.94 5.53
CA PHE A 111 -20.22 -2.95 6.41
C PHE A 111 -20.75 -1.57 6.07
N LYS A 112 -21.17 -0.81 7.09
CA LYS A 112 -21.52 0.61 6.96
C LYS A 112 -20.80 1.40 8.02
N LEU A 113 -20.16 2.50 7.63
CA LEU A 113 -19.56 3.43 8.60
C LEU A 113 -20.66 3.96 9.53
N SER A 114 -20.39 3.97 10.84
CA SER A 114 -21.35 4.50 11.81
C SER A 114 -21.53 6.02 11.65
N ASP A 115 -20.48 6.71 11.20
CA ASP A 115 -20.49 8.11 10.79
C ASP A 115 -19.72 8.27 9.48
N GLU A 116 -20.43 8.56 8.39
CA GLU A 116 -19.85 8.75 7.05
C GLU A 116 -19.07 10.06 6.92
N LYS A 117 -19.29 11.03 7.81
CA LYS A 117 -18.56 12.32 7.81
C LYS A 117 -17.23 12.24 8.55
N ASN A 118 -17.01 11.17 9.30
CA ASN A 118 -15.79 10.98 10.06
C ASN A 118 -14.64 10.56 9.13
N VAL A 119 -13.85 11.54 8.69
CA VAL A 119 -12.62 11.30 7.93
C VAL A 119 -11.55 10.77 8.90
N PRO A 120 -11.08 9.51 8.74
CA PRO A 120 -10.11 8.94 9.65
C PRO A 120 -8.78 9.70 9.57
N ARG A 121 -8.26 10.09 10.73
CA ARG A 121 -6.89 10.59 10.83
C ARG A 121 -5.94 9.41 10.92
N TYR A 122 -4.73 9.56 10.41
CA TYR A 122 -3.72 8.51 10.46
C TYR A 122 -2.59 8.86 11.43
N ARG A 123 -2.04 7.84 12.08
CA ARG A 123 -0.81 7.91 12.86
C ARG A 123 0.28 7.17 12.10
N MET A 124 1.32 7.92 11.71
CA MET A 124 2.49 7.32 11.09
C MET A 124 3.28 6.49 12.10
N SER A 125 3.54 5.24 11.74
CA SER A 125 4.38 4.30 12.47
C SER A 125 5.04 3.36 11.44
N ILE A 126 5.50 2.18 11.89
CA ILE A 126 5.96 1.12 10.99
C ILE A 126 4.89 0.76 9.96
N ASN A 127 3.62 0.72 10.38
CA ASN A 127 2.46 0.69 9.50
C ASN A 127 1.67 2.01 9.65
N LEU A 128 0.87 2.35 8.64
CA LEU A 128 -0.05 3.48 8.74
C LEU A 128 -1.29 3.03 9.52
N HIS A 129 -1.41 3.48 10.77
CA HIS A 129 -2.55 3.14 11.62
C HIS A 129 -3.61 4.24 11.57
N ILE A 130 -4.88 3.88 11.74
CA ILE A 130 -5.93 4.85 12.04
C ILE A 130 -5.67 5.40 13.46
N ASN A 131 -5.70 6.72 13.59
CA ASN A 131 -5.59 7.41 14.86
C ASN A 131 -6.97 7.44 15.53
N GLY A 132 -7.16 6.62 16.55
CA GLY A 132 -8.43 6.47 17.25
C GLY A 132 -9.22 5.24 16.78
N LYS A 133 -10.56 5.34 16.83
CA LYS A 133 -11.46 4.23 16.46
C LYS A 133 -12.16 4.55 15.15
N LEU A 134 -12.26 3.55 14.27
CA LEU A 134 -13.17 3.57 13.13
C LEU A 134 -14.37 2.69 13.48
N GLN A 135 -15.51 3.31 13.78
CA GLN A 135 -16.73 2.57 14.11
C GLN A 135 -17.45 2.14 12.83
N VAL A 136 -17.77 0.85 12.76
CA VAL A 136 -18.39 0.22 11.60
C VAL A 136 -19.54 -0.66 12.09
N ASN A 137 -20.71 -0.46 11.52
CA ASN A 137 -21.86 -1.33 11.72
C ASN A 137 -21.74 -2.52 10.77
N VAL A 138 -21.92 -3.72 11.32
CA VAL A 138 -21.77 -4.99 10.58
C VAL A 138 -23.13 -5.68 10.50
N PHE A 139 -23.52 -6.08 9.29
CA PHE A 139 -24.77 -6.77 9.02
C PHE A 139 -24.48 -8.11 8.36
N ASN A 140 -25.23 -9.16 8.70
CA ASN A 140 -25.08 -10.46 8.04
C ASN A 140 -25.77 -10.42 6.66
N ARG A 141 -25.06 -10.81 5.60
CA ARG A 141 -25.60 -10.86 4.24
C ARG A 141 -26.61 -12.00 4.08
N LEU A 142 -26.42 -13.12 4.78
CA LEU A 142 -27.31 -14.29 4.73
C LEU A 142 -28.66 -14.04 5.42
N ALA A 143 -28.76 -13.07 6.33
CA ALA A 143 -30.02 -12.72 6.99
C ALA A 143 -31.00 -11.95 6.08
N LEU A 144 -30.54 -11.44 4.93
CA LEU A 144 -31.40 -10.76 3.95
C LEU A 144 -32.07 -11.70 2.95
N HIS A 145 -31.68 -12.98 2.92
CA HIS A 145 -32.32 -14.00 2.09
C HIS A 145 -33.52 -14.70 2.75
N ASN A 146 -33.87 -14.31 3.98
CA ASN A 146 -35.09 -14.81 4.63
C ASN A 146 -36.06 -13.65 4.90
N PRO A 147 -36.85 -13.22 3.89
CA PRO A 147 -38.07 -12.50 4.19
C PRO A 147 -39.04 -13.53 4.80
N GLN A 148 -39.35 -13.36 6.09
CA GLN A 148 -40.32 -14.11 6.91
C GLN A 148 -39.77 -15.29 7.74
N THR A 149 -39.41 -14.98 8.99
CA THR A 149 -40.06 -15.51 10.21
C THR A 149 -39.97 -14.46 11.30
#